data_AF-A0A9E3SXY9-F1
#
_entry.id   AF-A0A9E3SXY9-F1
#
_cell.length_a   1.000
_cell.length_b   1.000
_cell.length_c   1.000
_cell.angle_alpha   90.00
_cell.angle_beta   90.00
_cell.angle_gamma   90.00
#
_symmetry.space_group_name_H-M   'P 1'
#
loop_
_entity.id
_entity.type
_entity.pdbx_description
1 polymer ?
#
loop_
_entity_poly.entity_id
_entity_poly.type
_entity_poly.pdbx_seq_one_letter_code
_entity_poly.pdbx_strand_id
1 'polypeptide(L)'
;MIQRSYTLNGLNREALNAQLGAALGVVYVGFADRDTREGLIVTVNLTGAATQADIDRLNDLMADHDPRQLTPTQQARQLREQKLAEARRDYKGVDLDPADFMSENASIQTLAAKVAWLEQEIAALRGE
;
A
#
# COMPACT_ATOMS: atom_id res chain seq x y z
N MET A 1 8.98 15.78 26.08
CA MET A 1 8.46 14.78 25.13
C MET A 1 7.59 13.85 25.93
N ILE A 2 6.35 13.63 25.51
CA ILE A 2 5.39 12.78 26.23
C ILE A 2 5.24 11.48 25.43
N GLN A 3 5.33 10.35 26.11
CA GLN A 3 5.19 9.03 25.49
C GLN A 3 3.97 8.31 26.07
N ARG A 4 3.19 7.67 25.20
CA ARG A 4 2.02 6.87 25.57
C ARG A 4 2.07 5.54 24.84
N SER A 5 1.95 4.45 25.59
CA SER A 5 2.01 3.10 25.05
C SER A 5 0.64 2.43 25.13
N TYR A 6 0.27 1.73 24.07
CA TYR A 6 -1.00 1.04 23.89
C TYR A 6 -0.74 -0.37 23.38
N THR A 7 -1.54 -1.34 23.82
CA THR A 7 -1.48 -2.71 23.31
C THR A 7 -2.61 -2.91 22.31
N LEU A 8 -2.27 -3.28 21.07
CA LEU A 8 -3.22 -3.50 19.97
C LEU A 8 -3.10 -4.94 19.45
N ASN A 9 -4.19 -5.45 18.86
CA ASN A 9 -4.26 -6.78 18.25
C ASN A 9 -3.84 -6.81 16.77
N GLY A 10 -3.35 -5.68 16.25
CA GLY A 10 -2.92 -5.49 14.87
C GLY A 10 -2.66 -4.01 14.61
N LEU A 11 -1.95 -3.71 13.52
CA LEU A 11 -1.62 -2.32 13.17
C LEU A 11 -1.56 -2.12 11.66
N ASN A 12 -2.37 -1.19 11.19
CA ASN A 12 -2.14 -0.58 9.90
C ASN A 12 -1.31 0.70 10.12
N ARG A 13 0.01 0.60 9.97
CA ARG A 13 0.95 1.69 10.28
C ARG A 13 0.62 2.98 9.53
N GLU A 14 0.24 2.84 8.26
CA GLU A 14 -0.06 3.99 7.40
C GLU A 14 -1.38 4.65 7.81
N ALA A 15 -2.41 3.84 8.09
CA ALA A 15 -3.70 4.36 8.57
C ALA A 15 -3.55 5.03 9.94
N LEU A 16 -2.85 4.39 10.88
CA LEU A 16 -2.63 4.97 12.19
C LEU A 16 -1.83 6.28 12.10
N ASN A 17 -0.78 6.32 11.28
CA ASN A 17 0.01 7.55 11.12
C ASN A 17 -0.83 8.70 10.54
N ALA A 18 -1.67 8.41 9.55
CA ALA A 18 -2.57 9.39 8.95
C ALA A 18 -3.65 9.87 9.94
N GLN A 19 -4.26 8.94 10.70
CA GLN A 19 -5.26 9.24 11.71
C GLN A 19 -4.67 10.11 12.85
N LEU A 20 -3.51 9.72 13.37
CA LEU A 20 -2.80 10.47 14.41
C LEU A 20 -2.38 11.85 13.91
N GLY A 21 -1.83 11.95 12.69
CA GLY A 21 -1.47 13.22 12.08
C GLY A 21 -2.68 14.15 11.89
N ALA A 22 -3.83 13.61 11.48
CA ALA A 22 -5.05 14.38 11.29
C ALA A 22 -5.67 14.86 12.61
N ALA A 23 -5.66 14.03 13.65
CA ALA A 23 -6.31 14.35 14.93
C ALA A 23 -5.45 15.19 15.87
N LEU A 24 -4.14 14.96 15.88
CA LEU A 24 -3.20 15.58 16.82
C LEU A 24 -2.33 16.67 16.17
N GLY A 25 -2.25 16.69 14.84
CA GLY A 25 -1.54 17.74 14.09
C GLY A 25 -0.11 17.96 14.58
N VAL A 26 0.21 19.20 14.96
CA VAL A 26 1.56 19.64 15.32
C VAL A 26 2.10 19.00 16.61
N VAL A 27 1.23 18.52 17.51
CA VAL A 27 1.71 17.88 18.75
C VAL A 27 2.17 16.43 18.54
N TYR A 28 1.84 15.81 17.41
CA TYR A 28 2.25 14.46 17.06
C TYR A 28 3.62 14.44 16.38
N VAL A 29 4.53 13.63 16.90
CA VAL A 29 5.92 13.50 16.39
C VAL A 29 6.09 12.23 15.58
N GLY A 30 5.41 11.15 15.97
CA GLY A 30 5.57 9.82 15.39
C GLY A 30 5.19 8.72 16.39
N PHE A 31 5.07 7.48 15.93
CA PHE A 31 4.96 6.32 16.81
C PHE A 31 6.00 5.26 16.48
N ALA A 32 6.29 4.41 17.46
CA ALA A 32 7.08 3.20 17.29
C ALA A 32 6.23 1.99 17.70
N ASP A 33 6.33 0.90 16.97
CA ASP A 33 5.66 -0.35 17.30
C ASP A 33 6.65 -1.47 17.59
N ARG A 34 6.32 -2.29 18.58
CA ARG A 34 7.09 -3.47 18.98
C ARG A 34 6.14 -4.66 19.06
N ASP A 35 6.42 -5.67 18.25
CA ASP A 35 5.74 -6.94 18.33
C ASP A 35 6.22 -7.72 19.56
N THR A 36 5.27 -8.24 20.33
CA THR A 36 5.53 -9.05 21.52
C THR A 36 4.66 -10.30 21.49
N ARG A 37 5.03 -11.32 22.28
CA ARG A 37 4.24 -12.57 22.36
C ARG A 37 2.81 -12.36 22.86
N GLU A 38 2.53 -11.22 23.50
CA GLU A 38 1.24 -10.88 24.11
C GLU A 38 0.42 -9.90 23.24
N GLY A 39 0.98 -9.43 22.12
CA GLY A 39 0.35 -8.46 21.22
C GLY A 39 1.32 -7.38 20.76
N LEU A 40 0.79 -6.43 19.99
CA LEU A 40 1.59 -5.35 19.42
C LEU A 40 1.54 -4.12 20.33
N ILE A 41 2.70 -3.69 20.84
CA ILE A 41 2.81 -2.48 21.64
C ILE A 41 3.11 -1.30 20.73
N VAL A 42 2.23 -0.30 20.70
CA VAL A 42 2.41 0.95 19.98
C VAL A 42 2.70 2.07 20.96
N THR A 43 3.85 2.72 20.81
CA THR A 43 4.27 3.89 21.61
C THR A 43 4.20 5.15 20.76
N VAL A 44 3.26 6.02 21.08
CA VAL A 44 3.05 7.32 20.42
C VAL A 44 3.86 8.40 21.13
N ASN A 45 4.58 9.19 20.36
CA ASN A 45 5.40 10.29 20.84
C ASN A 45 4.72 11.63 20.54
N LEU A 46 4.52 12.40 21.60
CA LEU A 46 3.97 13.76 21.54
C LEU A 46 5.00 14.80 21.97
N THR A 47 4.82 16.02 21.49
CA THR A 47 5.62 17.17 21.94
C THR A 47 5.31 17.49 23.42
N GLY A 48 6.19 18.28 24.06
CA GLY A 48 5.95 18.74 25.44
C GLY A 48 4.80 19.75 25.58
N ALA A 49 4.22 20.20 24.46
CA ALA A 49 3.10 21.13 24.41
C ALA A 49 1.73 20.44 24.34
N ALA A 50 1.68 19.10 24.32
CA ALA A 50 0.43 18.37 24.28
C ALA A 50 -0.41 18.62 25.54
N THR A 51 -1.69 18.91 25.34
CA THR A 51 -2.67 19.16 26.41
C THR A 51 -3.36 17.88 26.83
N GLN A 52 -4.10 17.91 27.95
CA GLN A 52 -4.92 16.77 28.37
C GLN A 52 -5.96 16.38 27.30
N ALA A 53 -6.55 17.37 26.61
CA ALA A 53 -7.49 17.12 25.52
C ALA A 53 -6.86 16.37 24.34
N ASP A 54 -5.56 16.60 24.06
CA ASP A 54 -4.83 15.86 23.02
C ASP A 54 -4.55 14.42 23.44
N ILE A 55 -4.28 14.20 24.74
CA ILE A 55 -4.10 12.87 25.31
C ILE A 55 -5.42 12.09 25.29
N ASP A 56 -6.54 12.75 25.62
CA ASP A 56 -7.87 12.13 25.60
C ASP A 56 -8.25 11.73 24.16
N ARG A 57 -8.05 12.64 23.19
CA ARG A 57 -8.21 12.32 21.76
C ARG A 57 -7.34 11.16 21.31
N LEU A 58 -6.09 11.11 21.76
CA LEU A 58 -5.19 10.00 21.46
C LEU A 58 -5.73 8.68 22.03
N ASN A 59 -6.24 8.68 23.26
CA ASN A 59 -6.81 7.47 23.87
C ASN A 59 -8.03 6.97 23.07
N ASP A 60 -8.94 7.87 22.67
CA ASP A 60 -10.11 7.53 21.87
C ASP A 60 -9.69 6.95 20.50
N LEU A 61 -8.72 7.58 19.84
CA LEU A 61 -8.21 7.10 18.55
C LEU A 61 -7.57 5.72 18.61
N MET A 62 -6.81 5.44 19.68
CA MET A 62 -6.17 4.15 19.87
C MET A 62 -7.18 3.06 20.24
N ALA A 63 -8.29 3.41 20.91
CA ALA A 63 -9.38 2.49 21.21
C ALA A 63 -10.20 2.12 19.96
N ASP A 64 -10.42 3.09 19.07
CA ASP A 64 -11.18 2.92 17.83
C ASP A 64 -10.32 2.45 16.64
N HIS A 65 -9.01 2.21 16.84
CA HIS A 65 -8.13 1.82 15.74
C HIS A 65 -8.51 0.44 15.19
N ASP A 66 -9.06 0.42 13.98
CA ASP A 66 -9.28 -0.80 13.21
C ASP A 66 -8.08 -1.09 12.28
N PRO A 67 -7.27 -2.13 12.55
CA PRO A 67 -6.14 -2.49 11.69
C PRO A 67 -6.57 -3.02 10.31
N ARG A 68 -7.85 -3.29 10.08
CA ARG A 68 -8.38 -3.72 8.77
C ARG A 68 -8.81 -2.54 7.90
N GLN A 69 -8.88 -1.33 8.44
CA GLN A 69 -9.27 -0.16 7.68
C GLN A 69 -8.15 0.22 6.70
N LEU A 70 -8.42 0.12 5.40
CA LEU A 70 -7.47 0.50 4.36
C LEU A 70 -7.48 2.02 4.15
N THR A 71 -6.30 2.63 4.06
CA THR A 71 -6.18 4.05 3.65
C THR A 71 -6.62 4.22 2.19
N PRO A 72 -7.00 5.44 1.76
CA PRO A 72 -7.28 5.71 0.35
C PRO A 72 -6.13 5.30 -0.58
N THR A 73 -4.87 5.48 -0.15
CA THR A 73 -3.67 5.05 -0.88
C THR A 73 -3.61 3.53 -1.03
N GLN A 74 -3.91 2.79 0.05
CA GLN A 74 -3.92 1.33 0.05
C GLN A 74 -5.07 0.78 -0.80
N GLN A 75 -6.25 1.40 -0.74
CA GLN A 75 -7.38 1.08 -1.63
C GLN A 75 -7.00 1.31 -3.10
N ALA A 76 -6.32 2.41 -3.42
CA ALA A 76 -5.85 2.68 -4.78
C ALA A 76 -4.74 1.72 -5.25
N ARG A 77 -3.89 1.21 -4.33
CA ARG A 77 -2.93 0.14 -4.65
C ARG A 77 -3.64 -1.18 -4.90
N GLN A 78 -4.57 -1.57 -4.04
CA GLN A 78 -5.37 -2.79 -4.20
C GLN A 78 -6.15 -2.77 -5.51
N LEU A 79 -6.77 -1.65 -5.87
CA LEU A 79 -7.48 -1.49 -7.14
C LEU A 79 -6.53 -1.63 -8.34
N ARG A 80 -5.31 -1.09 -8.25
CA ARG A 80 -4.30 -1.24 -9.30
C ARG A 80 -3.86 -2.69 -9.45
N GLU A 81 -3.65 -3.41 -8.34
CA GLU A 81 -3.28 -4.83 -8.37
C GLU A 81 -4.42 -5.68 -8.92
N GLN A 82 -5.67 -5.39 -8.58
CA GLN A 82 -6.85 -6.05 -9.16
C GLN A 82 -6.95 -5.81 -10.66
N LYS A 83 -6.82 -4.56 -11.12
CA LYS A 83 -6.80 -4.25 -12.56
C LYS A 83 -5.66 -4.94 -13.30
N LEU A 84 -4.48 -5.03 -12.66
CA LEU A 84 -3.34 -5.74 -13.24
C LEU A 84 -3.60 -7.24 -13.30
N ALA A 85 -4.23 -7.83 -12.28
CA ALA A 85 -4.59 -9.24 -12.25
C ALA A 85 -5.70 -9.57 -13.26
N GLU A 86 -6.67 -8.68 -13.44
CA GLU A 86 -7.72 -8.77 -14.45
C GLU A 86 -7.13 -8.69 -15.86
N ALA A 87 -6.32 -7.66 -16.14
CA ALA A 87 -5.60 -7.56 -17.41
C ALA A 87 -4.74 -8.81 -17.66
N ARG A 88 -3.99 -9.29 -16.66
CA ARG A 88 -3.21 -10.52 -16.79
C ARG A 88 -4.06 -11.75 -17.10
N ARG A 89 -5.28 -11.84 -16.56
CA ARG A 89 -6.21 -12.95 -16.87
C ARG A 89 -6.73 -12.83 -18.30
N ASP A 90 -7.12 -11.62 -18.70
CA ASP A 90 -7.70 -11.36 -20.02
C ASP A 90 -6.68 -11.56 -21.15
N TYR A 91 -5.40 -11.28 -20.88
CA TYR A 91 -4.28 -11.48 -21.81
C TYR A 91 -3.49 -12.76 -21.55
N LYS A 92 -3.96 -13.67 -20.67
CA LYS A 92 -3.26 -14.94 -20.43
C LYS A 92 -3.42 -15.85 -21.64
N GLY A 93 -2.32 -16.14 -22.33
CA GLY A 93 -2.28 -17.11 -23.42
C GLY A 93 -2.58 -16.55 -24.81
N VAL A 94 -2.52 -15.23 -24.97
CA VAL A 94 -2.47 -14.59 -26.29
C VAL A 94 -1.04 -14.09 -26.47
N ASP A 95 -0.11 -15.01 -26.72
CA ASP A 95 1.22 -14.60 -27.17
C ASP A 95 1.05 -13.95 -28.53
N LEU A 96 1.54 -12.73 -28.66
CA LEU A 96 1.46 -12.03 -29.94
C LEU A 96 2.46 -12.68 -30.89
N ASP A 97 1.98 -13.30 -31.97
CA ASP A 97 2.83 -13.76 -33.06
C ASP A 97 3.07 -12.60 -34.04
N PRO A 98 4.30 -12.09 -34.20
CA PRO A 98 4.60 -11.05 -35.18
C PRO A 98 4.26 -11.46 -36.63
N ALA A 99 4.19 -12.77 -36.91
CA ALA A 99 3.84 -13.28 -38.23
C ALA A 99 2.42 -12.87 -38.67
N ASP A 100 1.49 -12.73 -37.72
CA ASP A 100 0.09 -12.34 -37.98
C ASP A 100 -0.04 -10.90 -38.53
N PHE A 101 1.01 -10.09 -38.37
CA PHE A 101 1.01 -8.67 -38.74
C PHE A 101 1.87 -8.38 -39.98
N MET A 102 2.38 -9.40 -40.69
CA MET A 102 3.27 -9.19 -41.84
C MET A 102 2.59 -8.51 -43.05
N SER A 103 1.26 -8.58 -43.15
CA SER A 103 0.46 -7.89 -44.18
C SER A 103 0.15 -6.43 -43.85
N GLU A 104 0.42 -5.99 -42.62
CA GLU A 104 0.12 -4.65 -42.14
C GLU A 104 1.19 -3.63 -42.54
N ASN A 105 0.96 -2.36 -42.27
CA ASN A 105 1.96 -1.32 -42.53
C ASN A 105 3.22 -1.49 -41.66
N ALA A 106 4.33 -0.90 -42.11
CA ALA A 106 5.64 -1.04 -41.46
C ALA A 106 5.67 -0.60 -39.98
N SER A 107 4.83 0.37 -39.60
CA SER A 107 4.73 0.83 -38.22
C SER A 107 4.06 -0.22 -37.33
N ILE A 108 3.02 -0.89 -37.81
CA ILE A 108 2.33 -1.97 -37.10
C ILE A 108 3.25 -3.20 -36.98
N GLN A 109 3.97 -3.56 -38.04
CA GLN A 109 4.96 -4.64 -37.99
C GLN A 109 6.05 -4.37 -36.94
N THR A 110 6.56 -3.14 -36.90
CA THR A 110 7.58 -2.73 -35.92
C THR A 110 7.03 -2.79 -34.49
N LEU A 111 5.76 -2.41 -34.30
CA LEU A 111 5.12 -2.45 -33.00
C LEU A 111 4.90 -3.90 -32.54
N ALA A 112 4.39 -4.76 -33.42
CA ALA A 112 4.20 -6.19 -33.17
C ALA A 112 5.50 -6.88 -32.73
N ALA A 113 6.60 -6.66 -33.47
CA ALA A 113 7.91 -7.23 -33.11
C ALA A 113 8.41 -6.74 -31.74
N LYS A 114 8.18 -5.47 -31.39
CA LYS A 114 8.56 -4.91 -30.08
C LYS A 114 7.72 -5.48 -28.94
N VAL A 115 6.41 -5.64 -29.14
CA VAL A 115 5.51 -6.20 -28.13
C VAL A 115 5.86 -7.67 -27.88
N ALA A 116 6.06 -8.46 -28.93
CA ALA A 116 6.48 -9.86 -28.79
C ALA A 116 7.82 -10.02 -28.04
N TRP A 117 8.80 -9.14 -28.31
CA TRP A 117 10.06 -9.13 -27.56
C TRP A 117 9.83 -8.78 -26.07
N LEU A 118 8.99 -7.79 -25.76
CA LEU A 118 8.66 -7.44 -24.38
C LEU A 118 7.93 -8.57 -23.65
N GLU A 119 7.04 -9.28 -24.32
CA GLU A 119 6.34 -10.45 -23.76
C GLU A 119 7.32 -11.57 -23.39
N GLN A 120 8.29 -11.87 -24.25
CA GLN A 120 9.36 -12.84 -23.96
C GLN A 120 10.22 -12.42 -22.77
N GLU A 121 10.65 -11.15 -22.73
CA GLU A 121 11.50 -10.64 -21.64
C GLU A 121 10.75 -10.67 -20.29
N ILE A 122 9.45 -10.33 -20.31
CA ILE A 122 8.60 -10.37 -19.12
C ILE A 122 8.37 -11.81 -18.65
N ALA A 123 8.16 -12.77 -19.55
CA ALA A 123 8.06 -14.20 -19.21
C ALA A 123 9.37 -14.71 -18.57
N ALA A 124 10.52 -14.38 -19.17
CA ALA A 124 11.83 -14.74 -18.62
C ALA A 124 12.06 -14.17 -17.21
N LEU A 125 11.66 -12.92 -16.95
CA LEU A 125 11.74 -12.31 -15.61
C LEU A 125 10.79 -12.95 -14.59
N ARG A 126 9.70 -13.58 -15.03
CA ARG A 126 8.76 -14.32 -14.17
C ARG A 126 9.22 -15.75 -13.89
N GLY A 127 10.23 -16.25 -14.61
CA GLY A 127 10.68 -17.64 -14.54
C GLY A 127 9.68 -18.61 -15.18
N GLU A 128 8.88 -18.13 -16.14
CA GLU A 128 7.98 -18.93 -16.99
C GLU A 128 8.72 -19.45 -18.24
#